data_AF-A0A943B005-F1
#
_entry.id   AF-A0A943B005-F1
#
_cell.length_a   1.000
_cell.length_b   1.000
_cell.length_c   1.000
_cell.angle_alpha   90.00
_cell.angle_beta   90.00
_cell.angle_gamma   90.00
#
_symmetry.space_group_name_H-M   'P 1'
#
loop_
_entity.id
_entity.type
_entity.pdbx_description
1 polymer ?
#
loop_
_entity_poly.entity_id
_entity_poly.type
_entity_poly.pdbx_seq_one_letter_code
_entity_poly.pdbx_strand_id
1 'polypeptide(L)'
;MEYPVKHKDFIKNKITLQLSPTKIQVMYNGEEVKGKRGKFYLEDDNRKTREIKLMDYLITPPYITVDKHEKIHIFTEIQKYMFLFLVPSILMIRFGIIGWVLGAISIYSIRNINIDTSRTFSNKCLMNLLIIIVSYIILIALIVLINLIAFR
;
A
#
# COMPACT_ATOMS: atom_id res chain seq x y z
N MET A 1 0.96 0.36 -11.90
CA MET A 1 0.63 -0.95 -12.52
C MET A 1 -0.82 -1.27 -12.23
N GLU A 2 -1.55 -1.82 -13.20
CA GLU A 2 -2.97 -2.17 -13.06
C GLU A 2 -3.14 -3.66 -12.80
N TYR A 3 -3.94 -4.00 -11.80
CA TYR A 3 -4.23 -5.37 -11.39
C TYR A 3 -5.72 -5.65 -11.57
N PRO A 4 -6.11 -6.56 -12.48
CA PRO A 4 -7.52 -6.87 -12.69
C PRO A 4 -8.11 -7.65 -11.52
N VAL A 5 -9.30 -7.24 -11.10
CA VAL A 5 -10.07 -7.94 -10.06
C VAL A 5 -10.97 -8.96 -10.75
N LYS A 6 -10.64 -10.24 -10.62
CA LYS A 6 -11.45 -11.31 -11.22
C LYS A 6 -12.63 -11.65 -10.29
N HIS A 7 -13.84 -11.31 -10.70
CA HIS A 7 -15.07 -11.67 -10.00
C HIS A 7 -16.15 -12.08 -11.00
N LYS A 8 -16.98 -13.07 -10.64
CA LYS A 8 -18.00 -13.67 -11.50
C LYS A 8 -19.06 -12.67 -12.00
N ASP A 9 -19.38 -11.65 -11.18
CA ASP A 9 -20.40 -10.64 -11.50
C ASP A 9 -19.81 -9.38 -12.19
N PHE A 10 -18.49 -9.31 -12.39
CA PHE A 10 -17.78 -8.15 -12.95
C PHE A 10 -16.91 -8.57 -14.16
N ILE A 11 -17.55 -9.16 -15.17
CA ILE A 11 -16.89 -9.62 -16.40
C ILE A 11 -16.88 -8.49 -17.44
N LYS A 12 -18.04 -7.84 -17.65
CA LYS A 12 -18.17 -6.70 -18.58
C LYS A 12 -17.79 -5.40 -17.89
N ASN A 13 -18.32 -5.17 -16.69
CA ASN A 13 -18.02 -4.03 -15.84
C ASN A 13 -16.74 -4.31 -15.05
N LYS A 14 -15.59 -3.92 -15.60
CA LYS A 14 -14.27 -4.31 -15.08
C LYS A 14 -13.85 -3.43 -13.92
N ILE A 15 -13.31 -4.07 -12.88
CA ILE A 15 -12.62 -3.40 -11.78
C ILE A 15 -11.14 -3.68 -11.90
N THR A 16 -10.31 -2.64 -11.87
CA THR A 16 -8.85 -2.76 -11.81
C THR A 16 -8.31 -1.97 -10.61
N LEU A 17 -7.23 -2.47 -10.00
CA LEU A 17 -6.50 -1.76 -8.96
C LEU A 17 -5.23 -1.15 -9.54
N GLN A 18 -5.06 0.16 -9.42
CA GLN A 18 -3.84 0.82 -9.81
C GLN A 18 -2.94 1.02 -8.60
N LEU A 19 -1.76 0.38 -8.60
CA LEU A 19 -0.80 0.48 -7.52
C LEU A 19 0.25 1.56 -7.82
N SER A 20 0.49 2.42 -6.84
CA SER A 20 1.64 3.31 -6.75
C SER A 20 2.44 3.04 -5.46
N PRO A 21 3.69 3.54 -5.33
CA PRO A 21 4.48 3.39 -4.11
C PRO A 21 3.78 3.96 -2.86
N THR A 22 2.87 4.92 -3.03
CA THR A 22 2.25 5.70 -1.94
C THR A 22 0.74 5.51 -1.82
N LYS A 23 0.05 4.97 -2.84
CA LYS A 23 -1.41 4.82 -2.84
C LYS A 23 -1.85 3.64 -3.71
N ILE A 24 -2.99 3.05 -3.35
CA ILE A 24 -3.73 2.10 -4.19
C ILE A 24 -5.04 2.75 -4.61
N GLN A 25 -5.33 2.72 -5.90
CA GLN A 25 -6.53 3.33 -6.48
C GLN A 25 -7.44 2.26 -7.08
N VAL A 26 -8.74 2.46 -6.98
CA VAL A 26 -9.74 1.58 -7.62
C VAL A 26 -10.22 2.25 -8.88
N MET A 27 -10.09 1.53 -9.98
CA MET A 27 -10.55 1.93 -11.30
C MET A 27 -11.76 1.07 -11.68
N TYR A 28 -12.78 1.69 -12.27
CA TYR A 28 -13.97 1.03 -12.77
C TYR A 28 -14.16 1.41 -14.22
N ASN A 29 -14.20 0.41 -15.12
CA ASN A 29 -14.27 0.62 -16.57
C ASN A 29 -13.22 1.60 -17.13
N GLY A 30 -12.05 1.69 -16.48
CA GLY A 30 -10.95 2.57 -16.89
C GLY A 30 -10.95 3.96 -16.24
N GLU A 31 -11.94 4.30 -15.41
CA GLU A 31 -12.02 5.58 -14.70
C GLU A 31 -11.73 5.44 -13.21
N GLU A 32 -11.05 6.43 -12.60
CA GLU A 32 -10.82 6.45 -11.15
C GLU A 32 -12.14 6.69 -10.43
N VAL A 33 -12.52 5.77 -9.55
CA VAL A 33 -13.70 5.95 -8.70
C VAL A 33 -13.25 6.37 -7.32
N LYS A 34 -13.92 7.38 -6.75
CA LYS A 34 -13.69 7.81 -5.37
C LYS A 34 -14.66 7.10 -4.43
N GLY A 35 -14.10 6.32 -3.52
CA GLY A 35 -14.86 5.62 -2.48
C GLY A 35 -14.97 6.44 -1.19
N LYS A 36 -16.05 6.22 -0.43
CA LYS A 36 -16.21 6.78 0.92
C LYS A 36 -15.64 5.80 1.94
N ARG A 37 -14.57 6.18 2.66
CA ARG A 37 -13.87 5.31 3.63
C ARG A 37 -13.40 3.96 3.03
N GLY A 38 -12.90 3.98 1.80
CA GLY A 38 -12.44 2.77 1.09
C GLY A 38 -13.56 1.83 0.62
N LYS A 39 -14.82 2.27 0.68
CA LYS A 39 -15.99 1.58 0.11
C LYS A 39 -16.40 2.25 -1.20
N PHE A 40 -16.71 1.44 -2.18
CA PHE A 40 -17.13 1.78 -3.53
C PHE A 40 -18.45 1.06 -3.79
N TYR A 41 -19.43 1.76 -4.34
CA TYR A 41 -20.70 1.18 -4.73
C TYR A 41 -20.73 1.13 -6.25
N LEU A 42 -20.49 -0.05 -6.81
CA LEU A 42 -20.36 -0.23 -8.25
C LEU A 42 -21.47 -1.15 -8.77
N GLU A 43 -21.90 -0.92 -10.00
CA GLU A 43 -22.94 -1.70 -10.64
C GLU A 43 -22.34 -2.96 -11.28
N ASP A 44 -22.89 -4.14 -10.96
CA ASP A 44 -22.46 -5.40 -11.56
C ASP A 44 -23.04 -5.61 -12.97
N ASP A 45 -22.64 -6.69 -13.63
CA ASP A 45 -23.11 -7.01 -15.00
C ASP A 45 -24.64 -7.26 -15.06
N ASN A 46 -25.29 -7.50 -13.91
CA ASN A 46 -26.72 -7.73 -13.77
C ASN A 46 -27.50 -6.47 -13.33
N ARG A 47 -26.87 -5.29 -13.40
CA ARG A 47 -27.44 -3.99 -12.96
C ARG A 47 -27.73 -3.91 -11.47
N LYS A 48 -27.06 -4.71 -10.64
CA LYS A 48 -27.18 -4.62 -9.17
C LYS A 48 -26.02 -3.83 -8.61
N THR A 49 -26.31 -2.90 -7.71
CA THR A 49 -25.27 -2.18 -6.98
C THR A 49 -24.65 -3.09 -5.91
N ARG A 50 -23.33 -3.26 -5.94
CA ARG A 50 -22.54 -4.07 -5.01
C ARG A 50 -21.61 -3.21 -4.18
N GLU A 51 -21.42 -3.57 -2.91
CA GLU A 51 -20.43 -2.91 -2.05
C GLU A 51 -19.06 -3.54 -2.28
N ILE A 52 -18.13 -2.78 -2.83
CA ILE A 52 -16.73 -3.16 -3.00
C ILE A 52 -15.92 -2.40 -1.98
N LYS A 53 -15.12 -3.10 -1.18
CA LYS A 53 -14.28 -2.47 -0.15
C LYS A 53 -12.83 -2.86 -0.34
N LEU A 54 -11.96 -1.87 -0.48
CA LEU A 54 -10.51 -2.07 -0.54
C LEU A 54 -9.95 -2.14 0.89
N MET A 55 -9.42 -3.30 1.26
CA MET A 55 -8.74 -3.53 2.53
C MET A 55 -7.25 -3.29 2.32
N ASP A 56 -6.76 -2.18 2.87
CA ASP A 56 -5.35 -1.78 2.79
C ASP A 56 -4.78 -1.63 4.20
N TYR A 57 -4.11 -2.68 4.69
CA TYR A 57 -3.47 -2.69 6.00
C TYR A 57 -1.96 -2.59 5.86
N LEU A 58 -1.31 -1.82 6.74
CA LEU A 58 0.09 -1.43 6.64
C LEU A 58 1.08 -2.55 6.28
N ILE A 59 0.89 -3.77 6.80
CA ILE A 59 1.82 -4.89 6.63
C ILE A 59 1.28 -5.96 5.69
N THR A 60 -0.04 -6.17 5.58
CA THR A 60 -0.59 -7.30 4.78
C THR A 60 -0.78 -6.90 3.32
N PRO A 61 -0.78 -7.86 2.37
CA PRO A 61 -1.11 -7.51 1.00
C PRO A 61 -2.55 -6.97 0.98
N PRO A 62 -2.83 -5.94 0.17
CA PRO A 62 -4.18 -5.42 0.04
C PRO A 62 -5.10 -6.50 -0.52
N TYR A 63 -6.40 -6.39 -0.28
CA TYR A 63 -7.38 -7.26 -0.92
C TYR A 63 -8.71 -6.53 -1.06
N ILE A 64 -9.58 -7.05 -1.90
CA ILE A 64 -10.93 -6.51 -2.07
C ILE A 64 -11.94 -7.45 -1.41
N THR A 65 -12.96 -6.87 -0.79
CA THR A 65 -14.16 -7.62 -0.41
C THR A 65 -15.35 -7.17 -1.25
N VAL A 66 -16.10 -8.12 -1.80
CA VAL A 66 -17.39 -7.88 -2.47
C VAL A 66 -18.52 -8.25 -1.51
N ASP A 67 -19.46 -7.32 -1.31
CA ASP A 67 -20.60 -7.41 -0.41
C ASP A 67 -20.25 -7.85 1.03
N LYS A 68 -19.00 -7.61 1.48
CA LYS A 68 -18.43 -8.04 2.78
C LYS A 68 -18.19 -9.55 2.95
N HIS A 69 -18.64 -10.39 2.02
CA HIS A 69 -18.60 -11.86 2.17
C HIS A 69 -17.50 -12.50 1.33
N GLU A 70 -17.27 -12.01 0.11
CA GLU A 70 -16.29 -12.60 -0.81
C GLU A 70 -14.96 -11.84 -0.76
N LYS A 71 -13.89 -12.51 -0.30
CA LYS A 71 -12.52 -11.95 -0.29
C LYS A 71 -11.80 -12.32 -1.60
N ILE A 72 -11.33 -11.31 -2.32
CA ILE A 72 -10.58 -11.46 -3.56
C ILE A 72 -9.14 -11.00 -3.31
N HIS A 73 -8.22 -11.95 -3.28
CA HIS A 73 -6.79 -11.68 -3.21
C HIS A 73 -6.28 -11.37 -4.62
N ILE A 74 -5.89 -10.12 -4.83
CA ILE A 74 -5.44 -9.62 -6.13
C ILE A 74 -3.90 -9.59 -6.20
N PHE A 75 -3.26 -9.44 -5.04
CA PHE A 75 -1.83 -9.33 -4.91
C PHE A 75 -1.21 -10.64 -4.46
N THR A 76 0.03 -10.85 -4.86
CA THR A 76 0.86 -11.96 -4.39
C THR A 76 1.06 -11.86 -2.89
N GLU A 77 1.19 -13.03 -2.24
CA GLU A 77 1.51 -13.08 -0.83
C GLU A 77 2.85 -12.39 -0.54
N ILE A 78 2.94 -11.78 0.64
CA ILE A 78 4.14 -11.10 1.06
C ILE A 78 5.25 -12.11 1.29
N GLN A 79 6.35 -11.91 0.58
CA GLN A 79 7.48 -12.81 0.61
C GLN A 79 8.24 -12.65 1.94
N LYS A 80 8.60 -13.78 2.57
CA LYS A 80 9.20 -13.81 3.92
C LYS A 80 10.49 -12.98 4.03
N TYR A 81 11.27 -12.83 2.97
CA TYR A 81 12.48 -12.01 3.01
C TYR A 81 12.18 -10.51 3.19
N MET A 82 10.95 -10.05 2.88
CA MET A 82 10.57 -8.65 3.05
C MET A 82 10.68 -8.19 4.50
N PHE A 83 10.50 -9.12 5.46
CA PHE A 83 10.65 -8.83 6.88
C PHE A 83 12.04 -8.30 7.24
N LEU A 84 13.09 -8.70 6.51
CA LEU A 84 14.44 -8.16 6.69
C LEU A 84 14.48 -6.64 6.49
N PHE A 85 13.72 -6.13 5.52
CA PHE A 85 13.65 -4.70 5.20
C PHE A 85 12.62 -3.95 6.05
N LEU A 86 11.59 -4.64 6.54
CA LEU A 86 10.61 -4.03 7.44
C LEU A 86 11.19 -3.72 8.82
N VAL A 87 12.07 -4.58 9.36
CA VAL A 87 12.62 -4.43 10.71
C VAL A 87 13.25 -3.06 10.97
N PRO A 88 14.15 -2.54 10.11
CA PRO A 88 14.68 -1.18 10.27
C PRO A 88 13.60 -0.10 10.32
N SER A 89 12.55 -0.22 9.50
CA SER A 89 11.43 0.72 9.48
C SER A 89 10.59 0.65 10.76
N ILE A 90 10.39 -0.55 11.31
CA ILE A 90 9.70 -0.75 12.60
C ILE A 90 10.51 -0.14 13.74
N LEU A 91 11.84 -0.26 13.71
CA LEU A 91 12.71 0.33 14.74
C LEU A 91 12.62 1.86 14.78
N MET A 92 12.29 2.53 13.66
CA MET A 92 12.08 3.97 13.62
C MET A 92 10.97 4.42 14.57
N ILE A 93 9.96 3.58 14.83
CA ILE A 93 8.85 3.90 15.74
C ILE A 93 9.34 4.26 17.15
N ARG A 94 10.52 3.77 17.55
CA ARG A 94 11.12 4.08 18.87
C ARG A 94 11.52 5.55 19.04
N PHE A 95 11.61 6.33 17.95
CA PHE A 95 11.99 7.74 17.97
C PHE A 95 10.79 8.70 18.10
N GLY A 96 9.74 8.27 18.80
CA GLY A 96 8.55 9.08 19.06
C GLY A 96 7.67 9.31 17.82
N ILE A 97 6.89 10.41 17.82
CA ILE A 97 5.86 10.69 16.80
C ILE A 97 6.47 10.75 15.39
N ILE A 98 7.63 11.40 15.24
CA ILE A 98 8.30 11.56 13.94
C ILE A 98 8.80 10.21 13.43
N GLY A 99 9.40 9.43 14.32
CA GLY A 99 9.79 8.06 14.05
C GLY A 99 8.62 7.17 13.64
N TRP A 100 7.46 7.34 14.28
CA TRP A 100 6.23 6.62 13.94
C TRP A 100 5.72 6.96 12.54
N VAL A 101 5.63 8.25 12.20
CA VAL A 101 5.17 8.71 10.87
C VAL A 101 6.11 8.22 9.77
N LEU A 102 7.41 8.42 9.93
CA LEU A 102 8.39 7.96 8.93
C LEU A 102 8.40 6.43 8.82
N GLY A 103 8.41 5.71 9.94
CA GLY A 103 8.36 4.26 9.97
C GLY A 103 7.14 3.69 9.22
N ALA A 104 5.95 4.28 9.43
CA ALA A 104 4.74 3.88 8.72
C ALA A 104 4.87 4.09 7.19
N ILE A 105 5.41 5.23 6.77
CA ILE A 105 5.64 5.54 5.34
C ILE A 105 6.65 4.55 4.72
N SER A 106 7.75 4.25 5.42
CA SER A 106 8.76 3.30 4.96
C SER A 106 8.19 1.89 4.84
N ILE A 107 7.44 1.41 5.84
CA ILE A 107 6.77 0.11 5.80
C ILE A 107 5.83 0.02 4.60
N TYR A 108 4.98 1.03 4.42
CA TYR A 108 4.02 1.08 3.32
C TYR A 108 4.72 1.02 1.95
N SER A 109 5.82 1.79 1.80
CA SER A 109 6.61 1.84 0.57
C SER A 109 7.30 0.50 0.27
N ILE A 110 7.94 -0.11 1.27
CA ILE A 110 8.59 -1.43 1.15
C ILE A 110 7.55 -2.47 0.73
N ARG A 111 6.38 -2.49 1.37
CA ARG A 111 5.30 -3.41 1.04
C ARG A 111 4.89 -3.26 -0.43
N ASN A 112 4.60 -2.04 -0.88
CA ASN A 112 4.13 -1.81 -2.25
C ASN A 112 5.18 -2.17 -3.31
N ILE A 113 6.47 -1.96 -3.04
CA ILE A 113 7.56 -2.38 -3.93
C ILE A 113 7.65 -3.89 -4.07
N ASN A 114 7.47 -4.63 -2.98
CA ASN A 114 7.59 -6.08 -3.01
C ASN A 114 6.36 -6.75 -3.64
N ILE A 115 5.19 -6.11 -3.53
CA ILE A 115 3.96 -6.51 -4.24
C ILE A 115 4.09 -6.31 -5.75
N ASP A 116 4.81 -5.28 -6.21
CA ASP A 116 5.00 -4.99 -7.64
C ASP A 116 5.69 -6.15 -8.37
N THR A 117 4.96 -6.85 -9.24
CA THR A 117 5.50 -8.01 -9.98
C THR A 117 6.31 -7.62 -11.21
N SER A 118 6.31 -6.34 -11.63
CA SER A 118 7.07 -5.88 -12.79
C SER A 118 8.57 -5.75 -12.53
N ARG A 119 8.98 -5.70 -11.26
CA ARG A 119 10.36 -5.45 -10.85
C ARG A 119 11.10 -6.74 -10.56
N THR A 120 12.35 -6.81 -11.00
CA THR A 120 13.26 -7.91 -10.65
C THR A 120 13.53 -7.91 -9.14
N PHE A 121 13.88 -9.07 -8.60
CA PHE A 121 14.24 -9.21 -7.18
C PHE A 121 15.39 -8.26 -6.78
N SER A 122 16.41 -8.12 -7.64
CA SER A 122 17.52 -7.19 -7.40
C SER A 122 17.06 -5.74 -7.25
N ASN A 123 16.18 -5.28 -8.15
CA ASN A 123 15.64 -3.91 -8.09
C ASN A 123 14.79 -3.70 -6.83
N LYS A 124 14.01 -4.70 -6.40
CA LYS A 124 13.25 -4.63 -5.15
C LYS A 124 14.18 -4.45 -3.95
N CYS A 125 15.23 -5.25 -3.85
CA CYS A 125 16.21 -5.13 -2.77
C CYS A 125 16.88 -3.76 -2.75
N LEU A 126 17.33 -3.25 -3.90
CA LEU A 126 17.97 -1.95 -4.00
C LEU A 126 17.04 -0.81 -3.58
N MET A 127 15.78 -0.83 -4.02
CA MET A 127 14.82 0.22 -3.65
C MET A 127 14.40 0.14 -2.18
N ASN A 128 14.27 -1.05 -1.61
CA ASN A 128 14.01 -1.22 -0.18
C ASN A 128 15.16 -0.61 0.65
N LEU A 129 16.42 -0.89 0.28
CA LEU A 129 17.59 -0.31 0.92
C LEU A 129 17.60 1.22 0.81
N LEU A 130 17.32 1.76 -0.37
CA LEU A 130 17.27 3.20 -0.61
C LEU A 130 16.21 3.87 0.27
N ILE A 131 15.00 3.29 0.37
CA ILE A 131 13.94 3.81 1.25
C ILE A 131 14.41 3.86 2.70
N ILE A 132 15.02 2.79 3.20
CA ILE A 132 15.49 2.72 4.59
C ILE A 132 16.54 3.82 4.84
N ILE A 133 17.54 3.92 3.97
CA ILE A 133 18.63 4.90 4.09
C ILE A 133 18.07 6.33 4.09
N VAL A 134 17.26 6.68 3.08
CA VAL A 134 16.68 8.01 2.95
C VAL A 134 15.79 8.34 4.15
N SER A 135 15.00 7.38 4.62
CA SER A 135 14.11 7.58 5.76
C SER A 135 14.89 7.84 7.05
N TYR A 136 16.03 7.16 7.27
CA TYR A 136 16.92 7.44 8.41
C TYR A 136 17.62 8.80 8.30
N ILE A 137 18.08 9.18 7.11
CA ILE A 137 18.68 10.51 6.89
C ILE A 137 17.68 11.61 7.25
N ILE A 138 16.44 11.49 6.77
CA ILE A 138 15.36 12.44 7.09
C ILE A 138 15.07 12.45 8.59
N LEU A 139 14.97 11.28 9.23
CA LEU A 139 14.71 11.17 10.66
C LEU A 139 15.79 11.88 11.48
N ILE A 140 17.07 11.64 11.20
CA ILE A 140 18.19 12.26 11.89
C ILE A 140 18.16 13.78 11.68
N ALA A 141 17.95 14.25 10.45
CA ALA A 141 17.87 15.67 10.14
C ALA A 141 16.75 16.36 10.93
N LEU A 142 15.57 15.74 11.02
CA LEU A 142 14.44 16.26 11.79
C LEU A 142 14.74 16.31 13.29
N ILE A 143 15.36 15.26 13.85
CA ILE A 143 15.75 15.23 15.26
C ILE A 143 16.75 16.36 15.56
N VAL A 144 17.76 16.55 14.72
CA VAL A 144 18.74 17.64 14.89
C VAL A 144 18.05 19.00 14.81
N LEU A 145 17.19 19.22 13.82
CA LEU A 145 16.46 20.47 13.64
C LEU A 145 15.60 20.82 14.88
N ILE A 146 14.88 19.83 15.42
CA ILE A 146 14.05 20.03 16.60
C ILE A 146 14.89 20.37 17.81
N ASN A 147 16.02 19.68 18.02
CA ASN A 147 16.93 20.02 19.11
C ASN A 147 17.49 21.44 18.96
N LEU A 148 17.85 21.88 17.75
CA LEU A 148 18.33 23.24 17.51
C LEU A 148 17.27 24.31 17.78
N ILE A 149 15.99 24.00 17.54
CA ILE A 149 14.87 24.93 17.78
C ILE A 149 14.43 24.91 19.24
N ALA A 150 14.42 23.75 19.89
CA ALA A 150 13.90 23.57 21.25
C ALA A 150 14.89 23.99 22.35
N PHE A 151 16.19 23.94 22.08
CA PHE A 151 17.25 24.35 23.02
C PHE A 151 17.81 25.75 22.75
N ARG A 152 17.09 26.56 21.96
CA ARG A 152 17.37 27.98 21.73
C ARG A 152 16.31 28.83 22.41
#